data_AF-A0AAC8W535-F1
#
_entry.id   AF-A0AAC8W535-F1
#
_cell.length_a   1.000
_cell.length_b   1.000
_cell.length_c   1.000
_cell.angle_alpha   90.00
_cell.angle_beta   90.00
_cell.angle_gamma   90.00
#
_symmetry.space_group_name_H-M   'P 1'
#
loop_
_entity.id
_entity.type
_entity.pdbx_description
1 polymer ?
#
loop_
_entity_poly.entity_id
_entity_poly.type
_entity_poly.pdbx_seq_one_letter_code
_entity_poly.pdbx_strand_id
1 'polypeptide(L)'
;MARPRDVQSELLAGLTDANRATILAFLADRVLIEVDLDDVERELYVKVTSKLTLARDYAGEVRVRFNRLLLLLIKFLRSRMDLSSSHGKLAYLDACAPGEEPNEFELQFDLFNFLFGILSCDMERPNKVAGRSDIEIPQRGFRFVIEVKRTTSPKWSRFSLRGFLRQAGAYQATDKRLGVLAVLDLSRRDPGNPHFLDCLGVQRHRVAPGDYRSVVVLRIPGNRRSPSDQAQPRRRTSGGPKRQPGKGRN
;
A
#
# COMPACT_ATOMS: atom_id res chain seq x y z
N MET A 1 -33.61 0.36 0.83
CA MET A 1 -32.42 0.96 0.17
C MET A 1 -32.78 1.14 -1.30
N ALA A 2 -32.79 2.39 -1.79
CA ALA A 2 -33.03 2.68 -3.20
C ALA A 2 -31.86 2.14 -4.04
N ARG A 3 -32.12 1.58 -5.22
CA ARG A 3 -31.06 1.03 -6.07
C ARG A 3 -30.29 2.19 -6.72
N PRO A 4 -29.02 2.03 -7.12
CA PRO A 4 -28.22 3.11 -7.72
C PRO A 4 -28.86 3.81 -8.93
N ARG A 5 -29.74 3.11 -9.67
CA ARG A 5 -30.50 3.69 -10.79
C ARG A 5 -31.57 4.69 -10.35
N ASP A 6 -32.18 4.49 -9.19
CA ASP A 6 -33.28 5.32 -8.70
C ASP A 6 -32.75 6.69 -8.22
N VAL A 7 -31.56 6.69 -7.62
CA VAL A 7 -30.85 7.92 -7.20
C VAL A 7 -30.31 8.70 -8.40
N GLN A 8 -29.87 8.04 -9.48
CA GLN A 8 -29.49 8.70 -10.73
C GLN A 8 -30.67 9.43 -11.37
N SER A 9 -31.86 8.82 -11.38
CA SER A 9 -33.06 9.44 -11.92
C SER A 9 -33.49 10.68 -11.12
N GLU A 10 -33.39 10.64 -9.78
CA GLU A 10 -33.64 11.81 -8.91
C GLU A 10 -32.61 12.92 -9.09
N LEU A 11 -31.32 12.60 -9.19
CA LEU A 11 -30.27 13.61 -9.41
C LEU A 11 -30.38 14.29 -10.78
N LEU A 12 -30.87 13.57 -11.79
CA LEU A 12 -31.02 14.07 -13.16
C LEU A 12 -32.32 14.84 -13.39
N ALA A 13 -33.37 14.59 -12.59
CA ALA A 13 -34.68 15.22 -12.74
C ALA A 13 -34.67 16.74 -12.50
N GLY A 14 -33.67 17.25 -11.75
CA GLY A 14 -33.51 18.69 -11.47
C GLY A 14 -32.56 19.43 -12.42
N LEU A 15 -31.98 18.76 -13.42
CA LEU A 15 -30.98 19.35 -14.31
C LEU A 15 -31.58 19.74 -15.66
N THR A 16 -31.23 20.93 -16.15
CA THR A 16 -31.53 21.33 -17.53
C THR A 16 -30.83 20.40 -18.52
N ASP A 17 -31.36 20.28 -19.74
CA ASP A 17 -30.75 19.43 -20.79
C ASP A 17 -29.28 19.80 -21.07
N ALA A 18 -28.93 21.09 -20.98
CA ALA A 18 -27.55 21.57 -21.11
C ALA A 18 -26.65 21.10 -19.97
N ASN A 19 -27.12 21.13 -18.72
CA ASN A 19 -26.39 20.60 -17.57
C ASN A 19 -26.27 19.08 -17.64
N ARG A 20 -27.33 18.39 -18.10
CA ARG A 20 -27.32 16.94 -18.31
C ARG A 20 -26.30 16.54 -19.38
N ALA A 21 -26.26 17.23 -20.52
CA ALA A 21 -25.27 17.00 -21.57
C ALA A 21 -23.84 17.26 -21.08
N THR A 22 -23.64 18.32 -20.28
CA THR A 22 -22.32 18.65 -19.69
C THR A 22 -21.86 17.57 -18.71
N ILE A 23 -22.75 17.10 -17.84
CA ILE A 23 -22.45 16.03 -16.87
C ILE A 23 -22.23 14.70 -17.61
N LEU A 24 -23.06 14.35 -18.59
CA LEU A 24 -22.88 13.14 -19.37
C LEU A 24 -21.58 13.17 -20.18
N ALA A 25 -21.20 14.31 -20.77
CA ALA A 25 -19.90 14.48 -21.42
C ALA A 25 -18.75 14.34 -20.42
N PHE A 26 -18.87 14.95 -19.24
CA PHE A 26 -17.89 14.82 -18.16
C PHE A 26 -17.74 13.37 -17.66
N LEU A 27 -18.84 12.61 -17.62
CA LEU A 27 -18.88 11.22 -17.20
C LEU A 27 -18.45 10.24 -18.31
N ALA A 28 -18.72 10.55 -19.58
CA ALA A 28 -18.37 9.70 -20.73
C ALA A 28 -16.87 9.45 -20.84
N ASP A 29 -16.05 10.44 -20.46
CA ASP A 29 -14.59 10.32 -20.41
C ASP A 29 -14.08 9.63 -19.14
N ARG A 30 -14.98 9.12 -18.28
CA ARG A 30 -14.63 8.53 -16.98
C ARG A 30 -15.34 7.22 -16.75
N VAL A 31 -14.54 6.16 -16.61
CA VAL A 31 -15.03 4.92 -16.01
C VAL A 31 -15.26 5.16 -14.51
N LEU A 32 -16.52 5.31 -14.11
CA LEU A 32 -16.93 5.28 -12.71
C LEU A 32 -17.06 3.83 -12.28
N ILE A 33 -16.08 3.34 -11.53
CA ILE A 33 -16.20 2.09 -10.78
C ILE A 33 -16.60 2.50 -9.38
N GLU A 34 -17.80 2.08 -8.95
CA GLU A 34 -18.19 2.18 -7.56
C GLU A 34 -17.31 1.21 -6.77
N VAL A 35 -16.51 1.75 -5.85
CA VAL A 35 -15.70 0.95 -4.93
C VAL A 35 -16.43 0.92 -3.61
N ASP A 36 -17.17 -0.15 -3.36
CA ASP A 36 -17.85 -0.36 -2.08
C ASP A 36 -16.83 -0.47 -0.96
N LEU A 37 -16.89 0.44 0.02
CA LEU A 37 -16.08 0.36 1.23
C LEU A 37 -16.94 -0.15 2.38
N ASP A 38 -16.44 -1.16 3.11
CA ASP A 38 -16.95 -1.51 4.43
C ASP A 38 -16.68 -0.37 5.44
N ASP A 39 -17.24 -0.46 6.65
CA ASP A 39 -17.13 0.61 7.65
C ASP A 39 -15.68 0.90 8.06
N VAL A 40 -14.85 -0.14 8.16
CA VAL A 40 -13.45 -0.01 8.57
C VAL A 40 -12.59 0.55 7.42
N GLU A 41 -12.85 0.12 6.20
CA GLU A 41 -12.26 0.67 4.98
C GLU A 41 -12.62 2.15 4.79
N ARG A 42 -13.88 2.51 5.06
CA ARG A 42 -14.37 3.89 5.03
C ARG A 42 -13.70 4.74 6.10
N GLU A 43 -13.60 4.22 7.32
CA GLU A 43 -12.88 4.91 8.41
C GLU A 43 -11.42 5.17 8.01
N LEU A 44 -10.73 4.16 7.45
CA LEU A 44 -9.36 4.32 6.99
C LEU A 44 -9.23 5.37 5.88
N TYR A 45 -10.14 5.33 4.90
CA TYR A 45 -10.18 6.30 3.82
C TYR A 45 -10.36 7.73 4.34
N VAL A 46 -11.32 7.96 5.23
CA VAL A 46 -11.56 9.28 5.86
C VAL A 46 -10.33 9.71 6.65
N LYS A 47 -9.78 8.85 7.51
CA LYS A 47 -8.57 9.11 8.30
C LYS A 47 -7.39 9.56 7.43
N VAL A 48 -7.16 8.92 6.28
CA VAL A 48 -6.04 9.24 5.39
C VAL A 48 -6.32 10.53 4.61
N THR A 49 -7.50 10.66 4.00
CA THR A 49 -7.86 11.84 3.20
C THR A 49 -7.92 13.12 4.03
N SER A 50 -8.43 13.07 5.27
CA SER A 50 -8.39 14.21 6.19
C SER A 50 -6.97 14.71 6.44
N LYS A 51 -5.98 13.82 6.55
CA LYS A 51 -4.57 14.21 6.72
C LYS A 51 -3.95 14.76 5.43
N LEU A 52 -4.38 14.25 4.27
CA LEU A 52 -3.93 14.73 2.97
C LEU A 52 -4.42 16.14 2.64
N THR A 53 -5.49 16.63 3.28
CA THR A 53 -5.93 18.04 3.12
C THR A 53 -4.83 19.06 3.47
N LEU A 54 -3.84 18.66 4.28
CA LEU A 54 -2.68 19.49 4.63
C LEU A 54 -1.56 19.45 3.58
N ALA A 55 -1.69 18.63 2.55
CA ALA A 55 -0.71 18.52 1.47
C ALA A 55 -1.00 19.55 0.39
N ARG A 56 0.01 20.36 0.03
CA ARG A 56 -0.11 21.49 -0.90
C ARG A 56 -0.75 21.13 -2.23
N ASP A 57 -0.35 20.00 -2.81
CA ASP A 57 -0.79 19.59 -4.15
C ASP A 57 -2.06 18.71 -4.13
N TYR A 58 -2.64 18.44 -2.95
CA TYR A 58 -3.83 17.62 -2.82
C TYR A 58 -5.11 18.44 -3.07
N ALA A 59 -5.28 18.91 -4.30
CA ALA A 59 -6.41 19.71 -4.73
C ALA A 59 -6.84 19.35 -6.17
N GLY A 60 -8.02 19.84 -6.58
CA GLY A 60 -8.51 19.71 -7.97
C GLY A 60 -8.45 18.28 -8.50
N GLU A 61 -7.93 18.11 -9.73
CA GLU A 61 -7.80 16.80 -10.37
C GLU A 61 -6.82 15.88 -9.64
N VAL A 62 -5.72 16.41 -9.08
CA VAL A 62 -4.74 15.61 -8.32
C VAL A 62 -5.43 14.90 -7.15
N ARG A 63 -6.27 15.63 -6.39
CA ARG A 63 -7.07 15.05 -5.30
C ARG A 63 -7.98 13.93 -5.79
N VAL A 64 -8.70 14.15 -6.89
CA VAL A 64 -9.64 13.15 -7.44
C VAL A 64 -8.91 11.89 -7.88
N ARG A 65 -7.81 12.03 -8.64
CA ARG A 65 -7.02 10.88 -9.12
C ARG A 65 -6.32 10.16 -7.97
N PHE A 66 -5.77 10.88 -7.00
CA PHE A 66 -5.11 10.29 -5.84
C PHE A 66 -6.11 9.58 -4.92
N ASN A 67 -7.33 10.09 -4.79
CA ASN A 67 -8.40 9.41 -4.05
C ASN A 67 -8.76 8.07 -4.70
N ARG A 68 -8.82 8.01 -6.03
CA ARG A 68 -9.02 6.74 -6.73
C ARG A 68 -7.89 5.76 -6.45
N LEU A 69 -6.63 6.21 -6.52
CA LEU A 69 -5.49 5.38 -6.14
C LEU A 69 -5.62 4.89 -4.69
N LEU A 70 -5.98 5.76 -3.76
CA LEU A 70 -6.14 5.41 -2.34
C LEU A 70 -7.19 4.32 -2.11
N LEU A 71 -8.34 4.40 -2.79
CA LEU A 71 -9.38 3.36 -2.73
C LEU A 71 -8.84 2.00 -3.18
N LEU A 72 -8.08 1.97 -4.29
CA LEU A 72 -7.46 0.75 -4.79
C LEU A 72 -6.40 0.20 -3.83
N LEU A 73 -5.60 1.06 -3.21
CA LEU A 73 -4.61 0.64 -2.20
C LEU A 73 -5.28 0.07 -0.94
N ILE A 74 -6.42 0.61 -0.52
CA ILE A 74 -7.22 0.07 0.60
C ILE A 74 -7.76 -1.31 0.25
N LYS A 75 -8.31 -1.49 -0.96
CA LYS A 75 -8.79 -2.80 -1.43
C LYS A 75 -7.66 -3.82 -1.61
N PHE A 76 -6.51 -3.38 -2.11
CA PHE A 76 -5.31 -4.19 -2.17
C PHE A 76 -4.93 -4.67 -0.77
N LEU A 77 -4.79 -3.76 0.19
CA LEU A 77 -4.47 -4.08 1.58
C LEU A 77 -5.46 -5.08 2.18
N ARG A 78 -6.76 -4.85 2.01
CA ARG A 78 -7.83 -5.72 2.54
C ARG A 78 -7.68 -7.14 2.02
N SER A 79 -7.55 -7.26 0.70
CA SER A 79 -7.34 -8.55 0.04
C SER A 79 -6.09 -9.27 0.55
N ARG A 80 -4.98 -8.58 0.79
CA ARG A 80 -3.71 -9.22 1.23
C ARG A 80 -3.73 -9.56 2.71
N MET A 81 -4.54 -8.87 3.51
CA MET A 81 -4.75 -9.20 4.92
C MET A 81 -5.70 -10.38 5.11
N ASP A 82 -6.76 -10.46 4.30
CA ASP A 82 -7.81 -11.49 4.42
C ASP A 82 -7.43 -12.83 3.77
N LEU A 83 -6.69 -12.80 2.65
CA LEU A 83 -6.32 -14.03 1.96
C LEU A 83 -5.27 -14.79 2.77
N SER A 84 -5.61 -16.00 3.19
CA SER A 84 -4.66 -16.98 3.71
C SER A 84 -3.74 -17.41 2.58
N SER A 85 -2.45 -17.12 2.72
CA SER A 85 -1.43 -17.65 1.84
C SER A 85 -1.22 -19.12 2.17
N SER A 86 -1.47 -20.01 1.22
CA SER A 86 -1.18 -21.43 1.40
C SER A 86 -0.82 -22.04 0.05
N HIS A 87 0.13 -21.39 -0.64
CA HIS A 87 0.65 -21.65 -2.00
C HIS A 87 0.13 -20.71 -3.11
N GLY A 88 1.02 -20.39 -4.06
CA GLY A 88 0.76 -19.51 -5.21
C GLY A 88 1.42 -18.13 -5.13
N LYS A 89 0.91 -17.15 -5.88
CA LYS A 89 1.50 -15.80 -6.04
C LYS A 89 1.55 -14.94 -4.76
N LEU A 90 0.92 -15.39 -3.67
CA LEU A 90 0.89 -14.69 -2.38
C LEU A 90 1.78 -15.33 -1.31
N ALA A 91 2.62 -16.31 -1.69
CA ALA A 91 3.54 -16.99 -0.76
C ALA A 91 4.52 -16.03 -0.08
N TYR A 92 4.81 -14.87 -0.69
CA TYR A 92 5.67 -13.84 -0.10
C TYR A 92 5.08 -13.20 1.19
N LEU A 93 3.81 -13.45 1.51
CA LEU A 93 3.18 -12.98 2.75
C LEU A 93 3.29 -13.99 3.89
N ASP A 94 3.67 -15.24 3.60
CA ASP A 94 3.78 -16.32 4.58
C ASP A 94 4.95 -16.14 5.54
N ALA A 95 4.90 -16.90 6.64
CA ALA A 95 6.02 -17.06 7.54
C ALA A 95 7.25 -17.57 6.79
N CYS A 96 8.40 -16.92 7.00
CA CYS A 96 9.65 -17.27 6.35
C CYS A 96 10.77 -17.51 7.36
N ALA A 97 11.73 -18.38 7.03
CA ALA A 97 12.91 -18.60 7.85
C ALA A 97 13.89 -17.41 7.76
N PRO A 98 14.76 -17.20 8.77
CA PRO A 98 15.87 -16.25 8.64
C PRO A 98 16.77 -16.55 7.45
N GLY A 99 17.00 -15.55 6.62
CA GLY A 99 17.77 -15.67 5.37
C GLY A 99 16.89 -16.00 4.16
N GLU A 100 15.63 -16.37 4.37
CA GLU A 100 14.66 -16.71 3.32
C GLU A 100 13.57 -15.63 3.18
N GLU A 101 13.84 -14.42 3.68
CA GLU A 101 12.91 -13.31 3.58
C GLU A 101 12.65 -12.94 2.11
N PRO A 102 11.37 -12.83 1.67
CA PRO A 102 11.04 -12.47 0.31
C PRO A 102 11.59 -11.09 -0.09
N ASN A 103 11.93 -10.97 -1.38
CA ASN A 103 12.39 -9.72 -1.96
C ASN A 103 11.23 -8.71 -2.07
N GLU A 104 11.55 -7.42 -2.05
CA GLU A 104 10.56 -6.35 -2.27
C GLU A 104 9.87 -6.43 -3.64
N PHE A 105 10.54 -7.02 -4.63
CA PHE A 105 9.99 -7.25 -5.96
C PHE A 105 8.70 -8.10 -5.94
N GLU A 106 8.55 -9.01 -4.98
CA GLU A 106 7.31 -9.81 -4.86
C GLU A 106 6.10 -8.91 -4.58
N LEU A 107 6.24 -7.96 -3.64
CA LEU A 107 5.20 -6.98 -3.35
C LEU A 107 5.02 -6.02 -4.53
N GLN A 108 6.10 -5.56 -5.15
CA GLN A 108 6.04 -4.65 -6.29
C GLN A 108 5.26 -5.27 -7.45
N PHE A 109 5.56 -6.52 -7.78
CA PHE A 109 4.92 -7.25 -8.87
C PHE A 109 3.44 -7.54 -8.57
N ASP A 110 3.10 -7.95 -7.34
CA ASP A 110 1.69 -8.15 -6.93
C ASP A 110 0.90 -6.84 -7.01
N LEU A 111 1.45 -5.75 -6.44
CA LEU A 111 0.80 -4.43 -6.45
C LEU A 111 0.65 -3.89 -7.88
N PHE A 112 1.68 -4.02 -8.71
CA PHE A 112 1.62 -3.64 -10.12
C PHE A 112 0.52 -4.42 -10.84
N ASN A 113 0.48 -5.76 -10.74
CA ASN A 113 -0.54 -6.55 -11.43
C ASN A 113 -1.97 -6.20 -10.98
N PHE A 114 -2.14 -5.91 -9.68
CA PHE A 114 -3.43 -5.46 -9.16
C PHE A 114 -3.85 -4.10 -9.73
N LEU A 115 -2.92 -3.16 -9.81
CA LEU A 115 -3.20 -1.81 -10.31
C LEU A 115 -3.32 -1.78 -11.84
N PHE A 116 -2.49 -2.51 -12.57
CA PHE A 116 -2.44 -2.53 -14.03
C PHE A 116 -3.77 -2.98 -14.66
N GLY A 117 -4.50 -3.86 -13.99
CA GLY A 117 -5.84 -4.27 -14.43
C GLY A 117 -6.91 -3.17 -14.35
N ILE A 118 -6.62 -2.04 -13.69
CA ILE A 118 -7.60 -0.98 -13.36
C ILE A 118 -7.12 0.42 -13.77
N LEU A 119 -5.81 0.66 -13.69
CA LEU A 119 -5.11 1.89 -14.00
C LEU A 119 -4.05 1.61 -15.07
N SER A 120 -3.79 2.61 -15.92
CA SER A 120 -2.55 2.60 -16.72
C SER A 120 -1.39 2.90 -15.79
N CYS A 121 -0.50 1.93 -15.58
CA CYS A 121 0.71 2.09 -14.80
C CYS A 121 1.88 1.37 -15.46
N ASP A 122 3.08 1.86 -15.19
CA ASP A 122 4.36 1.29 -15.61
C ASP A 122 5.11 0.78 -14.38
N MET A 123 5.85 -0.31 -14.53
CA MET A 123 6.69 -0.87 -13.47
C MET A 123 8.11 -1.06 -13.97
N GLU A 124 9.07 -0.66 -13.15
CA GLU A 124 10.47 -0.97 -13.40
C GLU A 124 10.76 -2.46 -13.13
N ARG A 125 11.49 -3.11 -14.04
CA ARG A 125 12.00 -4.47 -13.80
C ARG A 125 13.31 -4.41 -13.02
N PRO A 126 13.57 -5.36 -12.10
CA PRO A 126 14.86 -5.50 -11.44
C PRO A 126 16.01 -5.54 -12.46
N ASN A 127 17.14 -4.92 -12.13
CA ASN A 127 18.38 -4.82 -12.93
C ASN A 127 18.41 -3.80 -14.09
N LYS A 128 17.55 -2.77 -14.09
CA LYS A 128 17.76 -1.58 -14.92
C LYS A 128 18.39 -0.44 -14.10
N VAL A 129 19.29 0.28 -14.76
CA VAL A 129 20.24 1.25 -14.20
C VAL A 129 19.54 2.43 -13.50
N ALA A 130 20.17 2.88 -12.40
CA ALA A 130 19.85 4.00 -11.53
C ALA A 130 18.94 5.11 -12.09
N GLY A 131 17.82 5.36 -11.39
CA GLY A 131 17.06 6.62 -11.48
C GLY A 131 15.55 6.51 -11.73
N ARG A 132 14.98 5.30 -11.71
CA ARG A 132 13.55 5.06 -11.97
C ARG A 132 12.83 4.56 -10.72
N SER A 133 11.53 4.86 -10.69
CA SER A 133 10.65 4.52 -9.56
C SER A 133 9.98 3.16 -9.75
N ASP A 134 9.61 2.51 -8.65
CA ASP A 134 9.15 1.12 -8.69
C ASP A 134 7.85 0.95 -9.50
N ILE A 135 6.87 1.84 -9.29
CA ILE A 135 5.63 1.91 -10.09
C ILE A 135 5.28 3.37 -10.37
N GLU A 136 5.08 3.69 -11.64
CA GLU A 136 4.60 5.00 -12.13
C GLU A 136 3.16 4.91 -12.62
N ILE A 137 2.35 5.89 -12.25
CA ILE A 137 0.95 5.98 -12.67
C ILE A 137 0.78 7.32 -13.41
N PRO A 138 1.03 7.35 -14.73
CA PRO A 138 0.92 8.57 -15.51
C PRO A 138 -0.51 9.09 -15.52
N GLN A 139 -0.65 10.41 -15.37
CA GLN A 139 -1.88 11.16 -15.55
C GLN A 139 -1.65 12.25 -16.60
N ARG A 140 -2.71 12.93 -17.00
CA ARG A 140 -2.58 14.09 -17.90
C ARG A 140 -1.92 15.25 -17.15
N GLY A 141 -0.64 15.49 -17.40
CA GLY A 141 0.11 16.63 -16.87
C GLY A 141 0.76 16.43 -15.50
N PHE A 142 0.73 15.22 -14.94
CA PHE A 142 1.45 14.82 -13.72
C PHE A 142 1.51 13.29 -13.64
N ARG A 143 2.30 12.72 -12.73
CA ARG A 143 2.26 11.29 -12.39
C ARG A 143 2.22 11.08 -10.89
N PHE A 144 1.72 9.93 -10.48
CA PHE A 144 1.96 9.41 -9.14
C PHE A 144 3.04 8.36 -9.16
N VAL A 145 3.81 8.31 -8.09
CA VAL A 145 4.87 7.34 -7.90
C VAL A 145 4.58 6.52 -6.65
N ILE A 146 4.71 5.20 -6.79
CA ILE A 146 4.75 4.27 -5.67
C ILE A 146 6.17 3.73 -5.58
N GLU A 147 6.83 4.04 -4.47
CA GLU A 147 8.07 3.37 -4.05
C GLU A 147 7.69 2.12 -3.27
N VAL A 148 8.34 1.00 -3.55
CA VAL A 148 8.14 -0.29 -2.90
C VAL A 148 9.42 -0.67 -2.17
N LYS A 149 9.28 -1.04 -0.90
CA LYS A 149 10.41 -1.49 -0.06
C LYS A 149 10.02 -2.70 0.75
N ARG A 150 11.01 -3.41 1.28
CA ARG A 150 10.82 -4.38 2.36
C ARG A 150 11.50 -3.93 3.64
N THR A 151 10.99 -4.38 4.79
CA THR A 151 11.69 -4.25 6.06
C THR A 151 11.71 -5.55 6.83
N THR A 152 12.89 -5.92 7.32
CA THR A 152 13.12 -7.06 8.22
C THR A 152 13.41 -6.60 9.65
N SER A 153 13.16 -5.32 9.93
CA SER A 153 13.37 -4.72 11.25
C SER A 153 12.65 -5.52 12.34
N PRO A 154 13.19 -5.65 13.56
CA PRO A 154 12.51 -6.37 14.62
C PRO A 154 11.13 -5.80 14.97
N LYS A 155 10.95 -4.48 14.76
CA LYS A 155 9.70 -3.76 15.03
C LYS A 155 9.37 -2.80 13.89
N TRP A 156 8.10 -2.75 13.51
CA TRP A 156 7.57 -1.70 12.66
C TRP A 156 7.58 -0.37 13.41
N SER A 157 8.24 0.65 12.85
CA SER A 157 8.24 1.99 13.42
C SER A 157 8.38 3.06 12.35
N ARG A 158 7.93 4.27 12.65
CA ARG A 158 8.18 5.42 11.75
C ARG A 158 9.66 5.72 11.55
N PHE A 159 10.51 5.34 12.52
CA PHE A 159 11.96 5.55 12.45
C PHE A 159 12.63 4.62 11.45
N SER A 160 12.22 3.34 11.42
CA SER A 160 12.76 2.36 10.46
C SER A 160 12.39 2.68 9.00
N LEU A 161 11.41 3.56 8.78
CA LEU A 161 10.99 4.01 7.45
C LEU A 161 11.65 5.30 6.98
N ARG A 162 12.46 5.99 7.81
CA ARG A 162 13.00 7.31 7.46
C ARG A 162 13.84 7.31 6.18
N GLY A 163 14.63 6.27 5.94
CA GLY A 163 15.42 6.11 4.71
C GLY A 163 14.51 5.98 3.49
N PHE A 164 13.51 5.11 3.58
CA PHE A 164 12.54 4.86 2.52
C PHE A 164 11.68 6.09 2.19
N LEU A 165 11.29 6.86 3.21
CA LEU A 165 10.54 8.10 3.02
C LEU A 165 11.32 9.16 2.23
N ARG A 166 12.65 9.22 2.37
CA ARG A 166 13.48 10.12 1.57
C ARG A 166 13.54 9.68 0.10
N GLN A 167 13.63 8.37 -0.14
CA GLN A 167 13.60 7.81 -1.50
C GLN A 167 12.25 8.04 -2.18
N ALA A 168 11.15 7.67 -1.52
CA ALA A 168 9.79 7.95 -2.01
C ALA A 168 9.54 9.45 -2.22
N GLY A 169 10.12 10.29 -1.36
CA GLY A 169 10.06 11.74 -1.48
C GLY A 169 10.86 12.28 -2.67
N ALA A 170 11.88 11.60 -3.18
CA ALA A 170 12.79 12.16 -4.18
C ALA A 170 12.08 12.54 -5.49
N TYR A 171 11.15 11.71 -5.96
CA TYR A 171 10.36 11.96 -7.17
C TYR A 171 9.44 13.18 -7.08
N GLN A 172 9.12 13.60 -5.86
CA GLN A 172 8.33 14.80 -5.61
C GLN A 172 9.12 16.11 -5.79
N ALA A 173 10.42 16.02 -6.14
CA ALA A 173 11.19 17.18 -6.55
C ALA A 173 10.81 17.65 -7.96
N THR A 174 10.37 16.74 -8.83
CA THR A 174 10.07 17.01 -10.25
C THR A 174 8.59 16.85 -10.60
N ASP A 175 7.75 16.47 -9.64
CA ASP A 175 6.30 16.34 -9.79
C ASP A 175 5.56 16.71 -8.49
N LYS A 176 4.26 16.39 -8.37
CA LYS A 176 3.42 16.69 -7.20
C LYS A 176 4.05 16.17 -5.91
N ARG A 177 3.90 16.92 -4.83
CA ARG A 177 4.41 16.65 -3.46
C ARG A 177 3.61 15.57 -2.72
N LEU A 178 3.17 14.57 -3.47
CA LEU A 178 2.32 13.45 -3.11
C LEU A 178 2.87 12.17 -3.73
N GLY A 179 2.99 11.12 -2.93
CA GLY A 179 3.47 9.83 -3.39
C GLY A 179 3.08 8.72 -2.42
N VAL A 180 3.40 7.49 -2.78
CA VAL A 180 3.11 6.31 -1.97
C VAL A 180 4.41 5.59 -1.66
N LEU A 181 4.54 5.09 -0.44
CA LEU A 181 5.55 4.14 -0.03
C LEU A 181 4.84 2.85 0.42
N ALA A 182 4.89 1.82 -0.40
CA ALA A 182 4.42 0.49 -0.06
C ALA A 182 5.56 -0.29 0.60
N VAL A 183 5.32 -0.90 1.76
CA VAL A 183 6.34 -1.60 2.53
C VAL A 183 5.88 -3.00 2.88
N LEU A 184 6.61 -4.01 2.41
CA LEU A 184 6.49 -5.38 2.88
C LEU A 184 7.11 -5.49 4.27
N ASP A 185 6.25 -5.63 5.28
CA ASP A 185 6.64 -5.74 6.68
C ASP A 185 6.89 -7.20 7.07
N LEU A 186 8.16 -7.59 7.09
CA LEU A 186 8.64 -8.92 7.48
C LEU A 186 9.14 -8.96 8.93
N SER A 187 8.78 -7.95 9.73
CA SER A 187 9.18 -7.87 11.14
C SER A 187 8.83 -9.16 11.89
N ARG A 188 9.78 -9.68 12.65
CA ARG A 188 9.60 -10.90 13.47
C ARG A 188 8.82 -10.60 14.74
N ARG A 189 7.55 -10.24 14.59
CA ARG A 189 6.62 -9.89 15.68
C ARG A 189 6.18 -11.09 16.53
N ASP A 190 5.73 -10.77 17.74
CA ASP A 190 4.92 -11.68 18.55
C ASP A 190 3.63 -12.06 17.80
N PRO A 191 2.93 -13.14 18.19
CA PRO A 191 1.72 -13.60 17.48
C PRO A 191 0.69 -12.48 17.27
N GLY A 192 0.07 -12.47 16.09
CA GLY A 192 -0.94 -11.48 15.69
C GLY A 192 -0.51 -10.63 14.50
N ASN A 193 -1.50 -10.27 13.67
CA ASN A 193 -1.32 -9.30 12.59
C ASN A 193 -1.69 -7.88 13.09
N PRO A 194 -1.08 -6.83 12.54
CA PRO A 194 -1.45 -5.46 12.87
C PRO A 194 -2.90 -5.20 12.47
N HIS A 195 -3.57 -4.29 13.18
CA HIS A 195 -4.91 -3.88 12.82
C HIS A 195 -4.93 -3.21 11.44
N PHE A 196 -6.00 -3.40 10.68
CA PHE A 196 -6.16 -2.86 9.32
C PHE A 196 -5.96 -1.32 9.29
N LEU A 197 -6.52 -0.62 10.26
CA LEU A 197 -6.41 0.84 10.40
C LEU A 197 -4.98 1.36 10.65
N ASP A 198 -4.06 0.48 11.06
CA ASP A 198 -2.66 0.80 11.32
C ASP A 198 -1.75 0.52 10.10
N CYS A 199 -2.33 -0.03 9.04
CA CYS A 199 -1.59 -0.44 7.85
C CYS A 199 -1.59 0.60 6.73
N LEU A 200 -2.27 1.73 6.90
CA LEU A 200 -2.23 2.85 5.95
C LEU A 200 -2.25 4.19 6.68
N GLY A 201 -1.35 5.10 6.30
CA GLY A 201 -1.30 6.41 6.93
C GLY A 201 -0.46 7.43 6.17
N VAL A 202 -0.57 8.70 6.55
CA VAL A 202 0.19 9.79 5.92
C VAL A 202 1.42 10.14 6.76
N GLN A 203 2.57 10.19 6.11
CA GLN A 203 3.80 10.73 6.63
C GLN A 203 4.10 12.05 5.93
N ARG A 204 4.23 13.13 6.71
CA ARG A 204 4.74 14.41 6.23
C ARG A 204 6.19 14.54 6.65
N HIS A 205 7.07 14.88 5.73
CA HIS A 205 8.44 15.20 6.04
C HIS A 205 8.85 16.52 5.39
N ARG A 206 9.65 17.29 6.12
CA ARG A 206 10.17 18.57 5.67
C ARG A 206 11.45 18.33 4.87
N VAL A 207 11.51 18.83 3.65
CA VAL A 207 12.73 18.75 2.81
C VAL A 207 13.51 20.06 2.78
N ALA A 208 12.81 21.19 2.94
CA ALA A 208 13.40 22.52 3.07
C ALA A 208 12.46 23.43 3.90
N PRO A 209 12.87 24.64 4.31
CA PRO A 209 11.96 25.61 4.93
C PRO A 209 10.73 25.88 4.05
N GLY A 210 9.53 25.69 4.63
CA GLY A 210 8.26 25.85 3.91
C GLY A 210 7.94 24.73 2.91
N ASP A 211 8.84 23.77 2.67
CA ASP A 211 8.61 22.67 1.74
C ASP A 211 8.39 21.34 2.47
N TYR A 212 7.15 20.87 2.41
CA TYR A 212 6.69 19.63 3.00
C TYR A 212 6.20 18.68 1.92
N ARG A 213 6.67 17.45 2.03
CA ARG A 213 6.33 16.32 1.18
C ARG A 213 5.41 15.38 1.93
N SER A 214 4.32 14.96 1.28
CA SER A 214 3.36 14.02 1.87
C SER A 214 3.47 12.67 1.17
N VAL A 215 3.66 11.62 1.97
CA VAL A 215 3.80 10.24 1.50
C VAL A 215 2.75 9.40 2.20
N VAL A 216 1.89 8.74 1.44
CA VAL A 216 1.01 7.69 1.97
C VAL A 216 1.86 6.44 2.16
N VAL A 217 1.98 5.97 3.40
CA VAL A 217 2.67 4.72 3.72
C VAL A 217 1.65 3.60 3.80
N LEU A 218 1.78 2.63 2.92
CA LEU A 218 1.03 1.38 2.88
C LEU A 218 1.91 0.27 3.46
N ARG A 219 1.52 -0.28 4.61
CA ARG A 219 2.17 -1.43 5.24
C ARG A 219 1.45 -2.69 4.80
N ILE A 220 2.18 -3.63 4.20
CA ILE A 220 1.68 -4.96 3.88
C ILE A 220 2.27 -5.95 4.88
N PRO A 221 1.48 -6.50 5.81
CA PRO A 221 1.97 -7.46 6.78
C PRO A 221 2.39 -8.77 6.07
N GLY A 222 3.69 -9.03 6.00
CA GLY A 222 4.23 -10.33 5.60
C GLY A 222 4.70 -11.13 6.82
N ASN A 223 5.45 -12.22 6.59
CA ASN A 223 5.90 -13.12 7.65
C ASN A 223 4.74 -13.57 8.56
N ARG A 224 3.56 -13.79 7.95
CA ARG A 224 2.31 -14.07 8.66
C ARG A 224 2.30 -15.53 9.09
N ARG A 225 2.06 -15.75 10.38
CA ARG A 225 1.83 -17.10 10.91
C ARG A 225 0.40 -17.52 10.68
N SER A 226 0.20 -18.80 10.37
CA SER A 226 -1.14 -19.37 10.31
C SER A 226 -1.85 -19.20 11.66
N PRO A 227 -3.19 -19.09 11.70
CA PRO A 227 -3.93 -19.01 12.96
C PRO A 227 -3.59 -20.15 13.94
N SER A 228 -3.37 -21.37 13.42
CA SER A 228 -2.93 -22.53 14.21
C SER A 228 -1.54 -22.34 14.83
N ASP A 229 -0.61 -21.70 14.13
CA ASP A 229 0.73 -21.42 14.65
C ASP A 229 0.75 -20.24 15.63
N GLN A 230 -0.23 -19.35 15.56
CA GLN A 230 -0.37 -18.23 16.49
C GLN A 230 -0.84 -18.67 17.88
N ALA A 231 -1.59 -19.76 17.96
CA ALA A 231 -2.04 -20.34 19.24
C ALA A 231 -0.91 -21.01 20.03
N GLN A 232 0.25 -21.25 19.42
CA GLN A 232 1.39 -21.90 20.06
C GLN A 232 2.46 -20.88 20.48
N PRO A 233 2.97 -20.92 21.73
CA PRO A 233 4.11 -20.11 22.12
C PRO A 233 5.31 -20.44 21.24
N ARG A 234 6.08 -19.41 20.84
CA ARG A 234 7.31 -19.60 20.04
C ARG A 234 8.16 -20.69 20.67
N ARG A 235 8.31 -21.84 19.98
CA ARG A 235 9.32 -22.84 20.36
C ARG A 235 10.67 -22.14 20.36
N ARG A 236 11.24 -21.92 21.55
CA ARG A 236 12.64 -21.51 21.69
C ARG A 236 13.46 -22.63 21.08
N THR A 237 14.10 -22.38 19.95
CA THR A 237 15.15 -23.27 19.44
C THR A 237 16.28 -23.23 20.45
N SER A 238 16.35 -24.25 21.31
CA SER A 238 17.46 -24.47 22.22
C SER A 238 18.67 -24.89 21.38
N GLY A 239 19.40 -23.91 20.85
CA GLY A 239 20.76 -24.09 20.36
C GLY A 239 21.71 -24.31 21.54
N GLY A 240 21.58 -25.43 22.23
CA GLY A 240 22.59 -25.91 23.16
C GLY A 240 23.65 -26.70 22.37
N PRO A 241 24.96 -26.47 22.60
CA PRO A 241 25.99 -27.21 21.90
C PRO A 241 25.87 -28.71 22.21
N LYS A 242 25.84 -29.55 21.15
CA LYS A 242 25.94 -31.01 21.28
C LYS A 242 27.23 -31.34 22.03
N ARG A 243 27.13 -31.81 23.27
CA ARG A 243 28.23 -32.47 23.97
C ARG A 243 28.64 -33.70 23.15
N GLN A 244 29.87 -33.72 22.67
CA GLN A 244 30.48 -34.92 22.09
C GLN A 244 30.65 -35.97 23.20
N PRO A 245 30.38 -37.26 22.94
CA PRO A 245 30.64 -38.32 23.90
C PRO A 245 32.16 -38.47 24.09
N GLY A 246 32.61 -38.40 25.34
CA GLY A 246 34.01 -38.57 25.70
C GLY A 246 34.52 -39.95 25.31
N LYS A 247 35.66 -39.98 24.63
CA LYS A 247 36.47 -41.19 24.45
C LYS A 247 36.90 -41.71 25.82
N GLY A 248 36.46 -42.91 26.17
CA GLY A 248 37.05 -43.68 27.26
C GLY A 248 38.51 -43.99 26.93
N ARG A 249 39.41 -43.67 27.86
CA ARG A 249 40.76 -44.24 27.91
C ARG A 249 40.69 -45.46 28.82
N ASN A 250 40.98 -46.63 28.26
CA ASN A 250 41.73 -47.66 28.97
C ASN A 250 43.21 -47.44 28.67
#